data_AF-A0ABD7GYX6-F1
#
_entry.id   AF-A0ABD7GYX6-F1
#
_cell.length_a   1.000
_cell.length_b   1.000
_cell.length_c   1.000
_cell.angle_alpha   90.00
_cell.angle_beta   90.00
_cell.angle_gamma   90.00
#
_symmetry.space_group_name_H-M   'P 1'
#
loop_
_entity.id
_entity.type
_entity.pdbx_description
1 polymer ?
#
loop_
_entity_poly.entity_id
_entity_poly.type
_entity_poly.pdbx_seq_one_letter_code
_entity_poly.pdbx_strand_id
1 'polypeptide(L)'
;MALTKCKECKKEVSASAKTCPHCGVKNPGVTAKQTLGGCLILIVLAVGFGVYMASGDDEQAKAAQNCSNTDTQCNFDQNLVDAVTKCKPLIQQAAKYEYEWTDSLVDTIFSHGRIDSKKNQLTYIGDKVRFTNGFNAKVNMTYACTMDLKSKEIVGLKVTEGKL
;
A
#
# COMPACT_ATOMS: atom_id res chain seq x y z
N MET A 1 -7.63 37.21 -35.40
CA MET A 1 -8.23 37.29 -34.05
C MET A 1 -9.73 37.13 -34.21
N ALA A 2 -10.33 36.09 -33.63
CA ALA A 2 -11.78 35.89 -33.75
C ALA A 2 -12.50 36.83 -32.77
N LEU A 3 -13.34 37.71 -33.30
CA LEU A 3 -14.27 38.50 -32.50
C LEU A 3 -15.53 37.69 -32.27
N THR A 4 -16.06 37.74 -31.06
CA THR A 4 -17.32 37.10 -30.68
C THR A 4 -18.18 38.11 -29.92
N LYS A 5 -19.48 37.83 -29.84
CA LYS A 5 -20.38 38.67 -29.05
C LYS A 5 -20.30 38.27 -27.58
N CYS A 6 -20.17 39.26 -26.72
CA CYS A 6 -20.22 39.03 -25.28
C CYS A 6 -21.55 38.37 -24.89
N LYS A 7 -21.49 37.28 -24.11
CA LYS A 7 -22.68 36.52 -23.67
C LYS A 7 -23.76 37.37 -22.98
N GLU A 8 -23.38 38.42 -22.26
CA GLU A 8 -24.30 39.32 -21.55
C GLU A 8 -24.72 40.54 -22.39
N CYS A 9 -23.78 41.47 -22.64
CA CYS A 9 -24.10 42.76 -23.26
C CYS A 9 -24.14 42.74 -24.80
N LYS A 10 -23.84 41.59 -25.43
CA LYS A 10 -23.86 41.35 -26.89
C LYS A 10 -22.93 42.24 -27.74
N LYS A 11 -22.14 43.13 -27.11
CA LYS A 11 -21.09 43.91 -27.79
C LYS A 11 -19.94 43.00 -28.23
N GLU A 12 -19.25 43.41 -29.28
CA GLU A 12 -18.14 42.65 -29.86
C GLU A 12 -16.92 42.68 -28.93
N VAL A 13 -16.36 41.51 -28.68
CA VAL A 13 -15.19 41.30 -27.83
C VAL A 13 -14.30 40.21 -28.42
N SER A 14 -13.01 40.19 -28.06
CA SER A 14 -12.13 39.08 -28.46
C SER A 14 -12.61 37.75 -27.85
N ALA A 15 -12.61 36.68 -28.65
CA ALA A 15 -13.01 35.34 -28.19
C ALA A 15 -12.17 34.82 -27.01
N SER A 16 -10.94 35.32 -26.87
CA SER A 16 -10.00 34.97 -25.80
C SER A 16 -9.95 35.99 -24.65
N ALA A 17 -10.81 37.02 -24.66
CA ALA A 17 -10.83 38.01 -23.59
C ALA A 17 -11.22 37.36 -22.25
N LYS A 18 -10.45 37.61 -21.18
CA LYS A 18 -10.76 37.12 -19.82
C LYS A 18 -11.90 37.89 -19.17
N THR A 19 -12.12 39.14 -19.55
CA THR A 19 -13.16 40.01 -18.99
C THR A 19 -13.66 40.97 -20.06
N CYS A 20 -14.98 41.19 -20.11
CA CYS A 20 -15.59 42.11 -21.06
C CYS A 20 -15.29 43.58 -20.67
N PRO A 21 -14.72 44.41 -21.55
CA PRO A 21 -14.43 45.81 -21.24
C PRO A 21 -15.70 46.69 -21.15
N HIS A 22 -16.85 46.20 -21.62
CA HIS A 22 -18.09 47.00 -21.66
C HIS A 22 -19.05 46.74 -20.51
N CYS A 23 -19.06 45.53 -19.95
CA CYS A 23 -19.97 45.18 -18.86
C CYS A 23 -19.28 44.43 -17.70
N GLY A 24 -17.98 44.14 -17.81
CA GLY A 24 -17.21 43.51 -16.73
C GLY A 24 -17.41 42.00 -16.55
N VAL A 25 -18.22 41.33 -17.36
CA VAL A 25 -18.42 39.87 -17.21
C VAL A 25 -17.15 39.09 -17.51
N LYS A 26 -16.81 38.12 -16.65
CA LYS A 26 -15.67 37.21 -16.85
C LYS A 26 -15.97 36.17 -17.92
N ASN A 27 -14.96 35.86 -18.75
CA ASN A 27 -15.02 34.97 -19.91
C ASN A 27 -16.25 35.25 -20.79
N PRO A 28 -16.30 36.40 -21.48
CA PRO A 28 -17.44 36.78 -22.30
C PRO A 28 -17.62 35.94 -23.57
N GLY A 29 -16.55 35.29 -24.06
CA GLY A 29 -16.55 34.53 -25.31
C GLY A 29 -16.93 33.05 -25.17
N VAL A 30 -17.03 32.52 -23.94
CA VAL A 30 -17.45 31.13 -23.71
C VAL A 30 -18.96 31.07 -23.45
N THR A 31 -19.67 30.28 -24.25
CA THR A 31 -21.10 30.02 -24.04
C THR A 31 -21.28 28.73 -23.23
N ALA A 32 -22.28 28.67 -22.34
CA ALA A 32 -22.51 27.52 -21.45
C ALA A 32 -22.56 26.15 -22.18
N LYS A 33 -23.01 26.12 -23.45
CA LYS A 33 -23.02 24.90 -24.27
C LYS A 33 -21.62 24.37 -24.63
N GLN A 34 -20.60 25.22 -24.73
CA GLN A 34 -19.22 24.80 -25.05
C GLN A 34 -18.52 24.18 -23.83
N THR A 35 -18.86 24.62 -22.61
CA THR A 35 -18.30 24.06 -21.37
C THR A 35 -18.87 22.67 -21.08
N LEU A 36 -20.14 22.43 -21.40
CA LEU A 36 -20.82 21.16 -21.13
C LEU A 36 -20.38 20.03 -22.07
N GLY A 37 -20.18 20.32 -23.37
CA GLY A 37 -19.74 19.32 -24.35
C GLY A 37 -18.30 18.82 -24.14
N GLY A 38 -17.39 19.70 -23.70
CA GLY A 38 -16.00 19.31 -23.42
C GLY A 38 -15.84 18.42 -22.19
N CYS A 39 -16.66 18.62 -21.16
CA CYS A 39 -16.61 17.78 -19.95
C CYS A 39 -17.13 16.36 -20.19
N LEU A 40 -18.16 16.19 -21.03
CA LEU A 40 -18.70 14.85 -21.34
C LEU A 40 -17.69 13.98 -22.10
N ILE A 41 -16.94 14.56 -23.04
CA ILE A 41 -15.89 13.84 -23.77
C ILE A 41 -14.74 13.44 -22.83
N LEU A 42 -14.33 14.32 -21.92
CA LEU A 42 -13.31 14.00 -20.92
C LEU A 42 -13.76 12.92 -19.94
N ILE A 43 -15.03 12.92 -19.52
CA ILE A 43 -15.59 11.87 -18.65
C ILE A 43 -15.63 10.53 -19.39
N VAL A 44 -16.06 10.50 -20.66
CA VAL A 44 -16.09 9.26 -21.45
C VAL A 44 -14.67 8.72 -21.69
N LEU A 45 -13.70 9.59 -21.97
CA LEU A 45 -12.30 9.18 -22.10
C LEU A 45 -11.70 8.70 -20.77
N ALA A 46 -12.01 9.37 -19.65
CA ALA A 46 -11.53 8.95 -18.33
C ALA A 46 -12.16 7.63 -17.87
N VAL A 47 -13.46 7.40 -18.15
CA VAL A 47 -14.13 6.13 -17.87
C VAL A 47 -13.62 5.03 -18.80
N GLY A 48 -13.46 5.30 -20.09
CA GLY A 48 -12.90 4.33 -21.04
C GLY A 48 -11.46 3.94 -20.70
N PHE A 49 -10.62 4.90 -20.31
CA PHE A 49 -9.25 4.66 -19.86
C PHE A 49 -9.21 3.95 -18.50
N GLY A 50 -10.11 4.31 -17.58
CA GLY A 50 -10.27 3.63 -16.28
C GLY A 50 -10.71 2.17 -16.44
N VAL A 51 -11.64 1.87 -17.34
CA VAL A 51 -12.04 0.50 -17.68
C VAL A 51 -10.89 -0.26 -18.37
N TYR A 52 -10.16 0.38 -19.29
CA TYR A 52 -9.00 -0.23 -19.95
C TYR A 52 -7.87 -0.57 -18.95
N MET A 53 -7.61 0.30 -17.97
CA MET A 53 -6.64 0.05 -16.91
C MET A 53 -7.15 -0.93 -15.84
N ALA A 54 -8.46 -1.02 -15.63
CA ALA A 54 -9.07 -2.00 -14.72
C ALA A 54 -9.14 -3.43 -15.32
N SER A 55 -8.88 -3.58 -16.61
CA SER A 55 -8.66 -4.88 -17.26
C SER A 55 -7.21 -5.37 -17.17
N GLY A 56 -6.34 -4.65 -16.45
CA GLY A 56 -5.07 -5.19 -15.99
C GLY A 56 -5.37 -6.17 -14.86
N ASP A 57 -5.30 -7.46 -15.16
CA ASP A 57 -5.39 -8.56 -14.20
C ASP A 57 -4.25 -8.45 -13.15
N ASP A 58 -4.41 -7.58 -12.16
CA ASP A 58 -3.71 -7.66 -10.86
C ASP A 58 -4.58 -8.41 -9.84
N GLU A 59 -5.38 -9.36 -10.30
CA GLU A 59 -5.82 -10.48 -9.48
C GLU A 59 -4.70 -11.52 -9.44
N GLN A 60 -3.64 -11.20 -8.68
CA GLN A 60 -2.80 -12.24 -8.09
C GLN A 60 -3.57 -12.90 -6.94
N ALA A 61 -4.66 -13.58 -7.27
CA ALA A 61 -5.07 -14.73 -6.50
C ALA A 61 -3.89 -15.70 -6.59
N LYS A 62 -3.00 -15.69 -5.59
CA LYS A 62 -1.89 -16.63 -5.45
C LYS A 62 -2.49 -18.04 -5.50
N ALA A 63 -2.54 -18.63 -6.69
CA ALA A 63 -2.71 -20.05 -6.87
C ALA A 63 -1.72 -20.74 -5.95
N ALA A 64 -2.11 -21.84 -5.31
CA ALA A 64 -1.27 -22.60 -4.41
C ALA A 64 0.05 -22.97 -5.12
N GLN A 65 1.09 -22.16 -4.91
CA GLN A 65 2.41 -22.41 -5.47
C GLN A 65 2.94 -23.65 -4.78
N ASN A 66 3.30 -24.67 -5.57
CA ASN A 66 3.90 -25.89 -5.06
C ASN A 66 5.36 -25.58 -4.67
N CYS A 67 5.57 -25.11 -3.44
CA CYS A 67 6.91 -24.93 -2.90
C CYS A 67 7.54 -26.29 -2.56
N SER A 68 8.80 -26.49 -2.95
CA SER A 68 9.59 -27.60 -2.42
C SER A 68 9.74 -27.46 -0.91
N ASN A 69 9.76 -28.56 -0.15
CA ASN A 69 9.95 -28.53 1.30
C ASN A 69 11.36 -28.11 1.74
N THR A 70 12.27 -27.86 0.80
CA THR A 70 13.62 -27.32 1.01
C THR A 70 13.76 -25.86 0.55
N ASP A 71 12.80 -25.33 -0.21
CA ASP A 71 12.86 -23.96 -0.73
C ASP A 71 12.41 -22.97 0.34
N THR A 72 13.38 -22.38 1.04
CA THR A 72 13.09 -21.46 2.14
C THR A 72 12.34 -20.22 1.66
N GLN A 73 12.73 -19.64 0.52
CA GLN A 73 12.15 -18.38 0.06
C GLN A 73 10.71 -18.58 -0.41
N CYS A 74 10.46 -19.64 -1.20
CA CYS A 74 9.11 -19.97 -1.63
C CYS A 74 8.17 -20.19 -0.44
N ASN A 75 8.59 -21.03 0.53
CA ASN A 75 7.77 -21.28 1.72
C ASN A 75 7.60 -20.02 2.59
N PHE A 76 8.61 -19.16 2.65
CA PHE A 76 8.52 -17.88 3.36
C PHE A 76 7.44 -16.99 2.73
N ASP A 77 7.50 -16.75 1.43
CA ASP A 77 6.60 -15.86 0.70
C ASP A 77 5.17 -16.41 0.60
N GLN A 78 5.04 -17.74 0.49
CA GLN A 78 3.73 -18.41 0.44
C GLN A 78 2.99 -18.27 1.78
N ASN A 79 3.72 -18.37 2.90
CA ASN A 79 3.13 -18.45 4.23
C ASN A 79 3.32 -17.15 5.05
N LEU A 80 3.73 -16.06 4.40
CA LEU A 80 4.07 -14.81 5.06
C LEU A 80 2.89 -14.20 5.83
N VAL A 81 1.68 -14.23 5.26
CA VAL A 81 0.48 -13.66 5.89
C VAL A 81 0.12 -14.43 7.17
N ASP A 82 0.16 -15.76 7.13
CA ASP A 82 -0.08 -16.61 8.30
C ASP A 82 0.96 -16.34 9.40
N ALA A 83 2.24 -16.28 9.01
CA ALA A 83 3.32 -16.01 9.93
C ALA A 83 3.19 -14.62 10.58
N VAL A 84 2.89 -13.57 9.82
CA VAL A 84 2.69 -12.22 10.37
C VAL A 84 1.50 -12.21 11.34
N THR A 85 0.37 -12.78 10.92
CA THR A 85 -0.87 -12.75 11.71
C THR A 85 -0.72 -13.51 13.03
N LYS A 86 0.00 -14.64 13.02
CA LYS A 86 0.17 -15.49 14.22
C LYS A 86 1.36 -15.07 15.09
N CYS A 87 2.49 -14.66 14.51
CA CYS A 87 3.68 -14.32 15.28
C CYS A 87 3.66 -12.90 15.85
N LYS A 88 3.16 -11.90 15.11
CA LYS A 88 3.15 -10.49 15.55
C LYS A 88 2.55 -10.30 16.95
N PRO A 89 1.36 -10.84 17.28
CA PRO A 89 0.80 -10.71 18.63
C PRO A 89 1.63 -11.42 19.69
N LEU A 90 2.21 -12.59 19.38
CA LEU A 90 3.02 -13.33 20.35
C LEU A 90 4.34 -12.61 20.66
N ILE A 91 4.95 -11.96 19.65
CA ILE A 91 6.14 -11.13 19.84
C ILE A 91 5.79 -9.93 20.73
N GLN A 92 4.65 -9.27 20.49
CA GLN A 92 4.20 -8.14 21.33
C GLN A 92 3.96 -8.55 22.78
N GLN A 93 3.37 -9.73 23.00
CA GLN A 93 3.14 -10.28 24.35
C GLN A 93 4.42 -10.65 25.09
N ALA A 94 5.56 -10.81 24.39
CA ALA A 94 6.86 -11.02 25.02
C ALA A 94 7.41 -9.73 25.65
N ALA A 95 6.86 -8.55 25.33
CA ALA A 95 7.27 -7.30 25.94
C ALA A 95 6.77 -7.22 27.39
N LYS A 96 7.70 -6.95 28.32
CA LYS A 96 7.36 -6.74 29.74
C LYS A 96 6.64 -5.39 29.98
N TYR A 97 6.96 -4.39 29.17
CA TYR A 97 6.43 -3.03 29.25
C TYR A 97 5.87 -2.64 27.86
N GLU A 98 6.26 -1.48 27.34
CA GLU A 98 5.88 -1.02 26.01
C GLU A 98 6.72 -1.67 24.91
N TYR A 99 6.15 -1.73 23.71
CA TYR A 99 6.85 -2.12 22.48
C TYR A 99 6.61 -1.08 21.38
N GLU A 100 7.57 -0.96 20.47
CA GLU A 100 7.48 -0.12 19.29
C GLU A 100 8.02 -0.91 18.09
N TRP A 101 7.20 -1.01 17.05
CA TRP A 101 7.67 -1.58 15.79
C TRP A 101 8.45 -0.54 14.99
N THR A 102 9.51 -0.98 14.33
CA THR A 102 10.37 -0.13 13.49
C THR A 102 10.28 -0.50 12.01
N ASP A 103 9.25 -1.26 11.60
CA ASP A 103 8.96 -1.55 10.20
C ASP A 103 8.34 -0.35 9.47
N SER A 104 8.69 -0.20 8.19
CA SER A 104 8.02 0.75 7.31
C SER A 104 6.64 0.20 6.90
N LEU A 105 5.73 1.05 6.42
CA LEU A 105 4.39 0.65 5.95
C LEU A 105 4.40 -0.45 4.87
N VAL A 106 5.51 -0.60 4.16
CA VAL A 106 5.70 -1.55 3.04
C VAL A 106 6.58 -2.73 3.38
N ASP A 107 7.24 -2.73 4.54
CA ASP A 107 8.19 -3.76 4.92
C ASP A 107 7.52 -4.83 5.79
N THR A 108 7.86 -6.10 5.56
CA THR A 108 7.53 -7.18 6.51
C THR A 108 8.33 -7.01 7.81
N ILE A 109 7.74 -7.41 8.94
CA ILE A 109 8.43 -7.48 10.23
C ILE A 109 9.58 -8.51 10.21
N PHE A 110 9.56 -9.47 9.28
CA PHE A 110 10.60 -10.49 9.18
C PHE A 110 11.69 -10.07 8.21
N SER A 111 12.94 -10.35 8.58
CA SER A 111 14.13 -10.06 7.78
C SER A 111 14.53 -11.27 6.91
N HIS A 112 14.38 -12.49 7.42
CA HIS A 112 14.62 -13.73 6.65
C HIS A 112 13.93 -14.94 7.30
N GLY A 113 13.96 -16.07 6.60
CA GLY A 113 13.46 -17.36 7.10
C GLY A 113 14.55 -18.43 7.17
N ARG A 114 14.32 -19.47 7.97
CA ARG A 114 15.13 -20.69 8.01
C ARG A 114 14.24 -21.93 8.03
N ILE A 115 14.31 -22.75 7.00
CA ILE A 115 13.55 -24.00 6.92
C ILE A 115 14.25 -25.14 7.67
N ASP A 116 13.47 -25.94 8.38
CA ASP A 116 13.84 -27.27 8.88
C ASP A 116 12.96 -28.29 8.15
N SER A 117 13.46 -28.78 7.02
CA SER A 117 12.74 -29.72 6.15
C SER A 117 12.46 -31.07 6.82
N LYS A 118 13.24 -31.45 7.84
CA LYS A 118 13.01 -32.72 8.57
C LYS A 118 11.80 -32.63 9.48
N LYS A 119 11.57 -31.46 10.07
CA LYS A 119 10.42 -31.19 10.93
C LYS A 119 9.25 -30.54 10.20
N ASN A 120 9.43 -30.18 8.94
CA ASN A 120 8.46 -29.40 8.16
C ASN A 120 8.11 -28.07 8.84
N GLN A 121 9.13 -27.40 9.38
CA GLN A 121 8.98 -26.14 10.11
C GLN A 121 9.73 -25.01 9.41
N LEU A 122 9.19 -23.81 9.49
CA LEU A 122 9.85 -22.60 9.02
C LEU A 122 9.97 -21.60 10.16
N THR A 123 11.19 -21.17 10.43
CA THR A 123 11.47 -20.15 11.43
C THR A 123 11.61 -18.79 10.77
N TYR A 124 10.73 -17.87 11.12
CA TYR A 124 10.73 -16.49 10.67
C TYR A 124 11.54 -15.64 11.65
N ILE A 125 12.53 -14.91 11.16
CA ILE A 125 13.50 -14.19 11.98
C ILE A 125 13.44 -12.70 11.64
N GLY A 126 13.41 -11.84 12.64
CA GLY A 126 13.39 -10.39 12.47
C GLY A 126 13.89 -9.65 13.70
N ASP A 127 14.15 -8.36 13.52
CA ASP A 127 14.69 -7.45 14.54
C ASP A 127 14.03 -6.07 14.53
N LYS A 128 12.87 -5.95 13.87
CA LYS A 128 12.17 -4.68 13.64
C LYS A 128 11.27 -4.28 14.81
N VAL A 129 11.69 -4.55 16.05
CA VAL A 129 10.94 -4.20 17.26
C VAL A 129 11.85 -3.74 18.38
N ARG A 130 11.38 -2.75 19.14
CA ARG A 130 12.01 -2.23 20.35
C ARG A 130 11.12 -2.48 21.55
N PHE A 131 11.68 -2.98 22.63
CA PHE A 131 10.99 -3.07 23.92
C PHE A 131 11.53 -2.03 24.88
N THR A 132 10.65 -1.49 25.71
CA THR A 132 11.03 -0.60 26.80
C THR A 132 11.46 -1.45 28.02
N ASN A 133 12.57 -1.08 28.66
CA ASN A 133 13.01 -1.72 29.90
C ASN A 133 12.56 -0.94 31.16
N GLY A 134 12.95 -1.39 32.36
CA GLY A 134 12.57 -0.74 33.62
C GLY A 134 13.11 0.69 33.83
N PHE A 135 14.01 1.17 32.97
CA PHE A 135 14.56 2.53 32.97
C PHE A 135 13.96 3.41 31.87
N ASN A 136 12.86 2.96 31.25
CA ASN A 136 12.23 3.62 30.11
C ASN A 136 13.15 3.72 28.85
N ALA A 137 14.20 2.91 28.79
CA ALA A 137 15.09 2.85 27.64
C ALA A 137 14.56 1.84 26.61
N LYS A 138 14.58 2.22 25.34
CA LYS A 138 14.18 1.36 24.22
C LYS A 138 15.34 0.49 23.77
N VAL A 139 15.17 -0.81 23.81
CA VAL A 139 16.18 -1.82 23.44
C VAL A 139 15.69 -2.57 22.21
N ASN A 140 16.54 -2.71 21.19
CA ASN A 140 16.20 -3.51 20.01
C ASN A 140 16.14 -4.99 20.40
N MET A 141 15.15 -5.70 19.85
CA MET A 141 14.95 -7.11 20.10
C MET A 141 15.03 -7.87 18.78
N THR A 142 15.70 -9.02 18.82
CA THR A 142 15.67 -10.03 17.77
C THR A 142 14.70 -11.14 18.17
N TYR A 143 13.87 -11.59 17.25
CA TYR A 143 12.93 -12.67 17.46
C TYR A 143 13.04 -13.74 16.38
N ALA A 144 12.73 -14.97 16.79
CA ALA A 144 12.60 -16.15 15.94
C ALA A 144 11.26 -16.83 16.26
N CYS A 145 10.35 -16.82 15.29
CA CYS A 145 9.02 -17.44 15.39
C CYS A 145 8.97 -18.66 14.46
N THR A 146 8.87 -19.85 15.03
CA THR A 146 8.83 -21.13 14.31
C THR A 146 7.39 -21.56 14.09
N MET A 147 7.02 -21.74 12.84
CA MET A 147 5.71 -22.21 12.40
C MET A 147 5.83 -23.61 11.78
N ASP A 148 4.88 -24.48 12.11
CA ASP A 148 4.71 -25.76 11.42
C ASP A 148 4.01 -25.55 10.07
N LEU A 149 4.64 -25.97 8.97
CA LEU A 149 4.14 -25.67 7.63
C LEU A 149 2.87 -26.46 7.24
N LYS A 150 2.52 -27.51 8.00
CA LYS A 150 1.32 -28.33 7.72
C LYS A 150 0.09 -27.79 8.45
N SER A 151 0.20 -27.61 9.76
CA SER A 151 -0.87 -27.10 10.63
C SER A 151 -0.97 -25.57 10.63
N LYS A 152 0.08 -24.88 10.18
CA LYS A 152 0.25 -23.42 10.27
C LYS A 152 0.32 -22.92 11.72
N GLU A 153 0.49 -23.78 12.70
CA GLU A 153 0.55 -23.40 14.11
C GLU A 153 1.96 -22.95 14.51
N ILE A 154 2.03 -22.02 15.47
CA ILE A 154 3.31 -21.58 16.04
C ILE A 154 3.77 -22.60 17.07
N VAL A 155 4.91 -23.22 16.81
CA VAL A 155 5.50 -24.29 17.64
C VAL A 155 6.70 -23.81 18.44
N GLY A 156 7.18 -22.59 18.18
CA GLY A 156 8.26 -21.98 18.94
C GLY A 156 8.31 -20.48 18.78
N LEU A 157 8.61 -19.77 19.87
CA LEU A 157 8.92 -18.35 19.86
C LEU A 157 10.13 -18.11 20.76
N LYS A 158 11.11 -17.37 20.25
CA LYS A 158 12.25 -16.87 21.02
C LYS A 158 12.40 -15.39 20.75
N VAL A 159 12.48 -14.58 21.80
CA VAL A 159 12.75 -13.14 21.71
C VAL A 159 13.93 -12.83 22.63
N THR A 160 14.95 -12.17 22.10
CA THR A 160 16.19 -11.84 22.81
C THR A 160 16.65 -10.44 22.45
N GLU A 161 17.31 -9.76 23.37
CA GLU A 161 17.92 -8.45 23.10
C GLU A 161 18.98 -8.58 22.00
N GLY A 162 18.99 -7.64 21.06
CA GLY A 162 19.95 -7.63 19.98
C GLY A 162 19.38 -7.11 18.66
N LYS A 163 20.26 -7.08 17.66
CA LYS A 163 19.97 -6.71 16.27
C LYS A 163 20.57 -7.76 15.36
N LEU A 164 19.95 -8.00 14.19
CA LEU A 164 20.50 -8.87 13.15
C LEU A 164 21.68 -8.24 12.41
#